data_AF-A0A0S4QQI3-F1
#
_entry.id   AF-A0A0S4QQI3-F1
#
_cell.length_a   1.000
_cell.length_b   1.000
_cell.length_c   1.000
_cell.angle_alpha   90.00
_cell.angle_beta   90.00
_cell.angle_gamma   90.00
#
_symmetry.space_group_name_H-M   'P 1'
#
loop_
_entity.id
_entity.type
_entity.pdbx_description
1 polymer ?
#
loop_
_entity_poly.entity_id
_entity_poly.type
_entity_poly.pdbx_seq_one_letter_code
_entity_poly.pdbx_strand_id
1 'polypeptide(L)'
;MALGARLDRAQQSRPSVAFPLAVVYKFTEDQGGYLAALIAFYGFLSLFPLLLLLTTCLGFVLAGHPDLQEQVVSSALSQFPIIGDQLRNDVHALRGSAAAVAIGVFGSIWGSLGVARAVGNALDTVWAVPRRSRPNPFFARVRSFGLIGLLGLGVLLTTVLSAITTRASDLGTGLGVGLQVLAVVLGLIGNTGLVLVAFQLLTVKDVSFRQVLPGAAIAAVGWQLLQSAGTYLLQYQLQGRTQVYGLFALVLGLVTWLYLLAVVIVFAMEINTVRVGRLYPRALLTPFTDDVVLTDSDRRVYTAYAQAEQFKSFQKVDVSFDQDPPMELTHAMRTTGTCRRFRPDPVPDDVLVEAFDAARFGPQGGNRQPVRFVVVRDPERRAALAGLYRARWQLYLAALRERGLTPPPDTDHFVQHLGEVPVLIVVCVELAALHPTDTDLGRLSIVGGASVYPIVQNLCLALRGQGVASALTTLLVADEPAVAELLAIPPGYVTAAHLAVGYPEADFPRRLSRRPVAELVFEDTFGHPMGDSQ
;
A
#
# COMPACT_ATOMS: atom_id res chain seq x y z
N MET A 1 8.37 18.58 -10.76
CA MET A 1 7.20 17.79 -10.31
C MET A 1 6.28 17.27 -11.44
N ALA A 2 6.16 17.92 -12.62
CA ALA A 2 5.13 17.55 -13.61
C ALA A 2 5.35 16.23 -14.39
N LEU A 3 6.59 15.78 -14.59
CA LEU A 3 6.87 14.54 -15.36
C LEU A 3 6.62 13.28 -14.52
N GLY A 4 7.05 13.27 -13.24
CA GLY A 4 6.85 12.15 -12.31
C GLY A 4 5.38 11.80 -12.13
N ALA A 5 4.54 12.79 -11.82
CA ALA A 5 3.09 12.58 -11.65
C ALA A 5 2.39 12.12 -12.94
N ARG A 6 2.89 12.51 -14.12
CA ARG A 6 2.36 12.04 -15.41
C ARG A 6 2.72 10.58 -15.69
N LEU A 7 3.98 10.20 -15.44
CA LEU A 7 4.44 8.83 -15.58
C LEU A 7 3.76 7.90 -14.59
N ASP A 8 3.60 8.36 -13.35
CA ASP A 8 2.88 7.64 -12.30
C ASP A 8 1.43 7.37 -12.72
N ARG A 9 0.67 8.39 -13.16
CA ARG A 9 -0.70 8.20 -13.66
C ARG A 9 -0.77 7.28 -14.90
N ALA A 10 0.20 7.39 -15.81
CA ALA A 10 0.26 6.54 -17.00
C ALA A 10 0.54 5.06 -16.67
N GLN A 11 1.39 4.80 -15.67
CA GLN A 11 1.62 3.45 -15.16
C GLN A 11 0.38 2.92 -14.40
N GLN A 12 -0.24 3.73 -13.54
CA GLN A 12 -1.37 3.30 -12.70
C GLN A 12 -2.62 2.95 -13.52
N SER A 13 -2.81 3.62 -14.66
CA SER A 13 -3.91 3.34 -15.60
C SER A 13 -3.72 2.08 -16.44
N ARG A 14 -2.53 1.46 -16.44
CA ARG A 14 -2.20 0.29 -17.27
C ARG A 14 -1.79 -0.90 -16.38
N PRO A 15 -2.70 -1.86 -16.12
CA PRO A 15 -2.40 -3.03 -15.30
C PRO A 15 -1.18 -3.83 -15.77
N SER A 16 -0.90 -3.85 -17.08
CA SER A 16 0.25 -4.54 -17.67
C SER A 16 1.61 -3.96 -17.25
N VAL A 17 1.67 -2.67 -16.91
CA VAL A 17 2.88 -2.01 -16.40
C VAL A 17 2.85 -1.98 -14.87
N ALA A 18 1.67 -1.74 -14.29
CA ALA A 18 1.53 -1.65 -12.86
C ALA A 18 1.81 -2.95 -12.11
N PHE A 19 1.39 -4.09 -12.68
CA PHE A 19 1.58 -5.39 -12.05
C PHE A 19 3.05 -5.80 -11.95
N PRO A 20 3.85 -5.81 -13.04
CA PRO A 20 5.29 -6.11 -12.93
C PRO A 20 6.05 -5.14 -12.03
N LEU A 21 5.70 -3.84 -12.07
CA LEU A 21 6.32 -2.85 -11.18
C LEU A 21 6.07 -3.19 -9.71
N ALA A 22 4.82 -3.50 -9.36
CA ALA A 22 4.47 -3.86 -7.98
C ALA A 22 5.18 -5.13 -7.51
N VAL A 23 5.40 -6.11 -8.39
CA VAL A 23 6.19 -7.32 -8.09
C VAL A 23 7.66 -6.97 -7.81
N VAL A 24 8.27 -6.10 -8.62
CA VAL A 24 9.65 -5.65 -8.39
C VAL A 24 9.77 -4.87 -7.08
N TYR A 25 8.83 -3.96 -6.82
CA TYR A 25 8.84 -3.17 -5.57
C TYR A 25 8.69 -4.07 -4.35
N LYS A 26 7.75 -5.01 -4.40
CA LYS A 26 7.56 -5.96 -3.30
C LYS A 26 8.80 -6.84 -3.09
N PHE A 27 9.39 -7.38 -4.17
CA PHE A 27 10.64 -8.13 -4.11
C PHE A 27 11.77 -7.34 -3.44
N THR A 28 11.90 -6.04 -3.74
CA THR A 28 12.91 -5.19 -3.09
C THR A 28 12.57 -4.87 -1.64
N GLU A 29 11.31 -4.54 -1.33
CA GLU A 29 10.84 -4.22 0.03
C GLU A 29 10.95 -5.42 0.99
N ASP A 30 10.62 -6.63 0.53
CA ASP A 30 10.74 -7.89 1.28
C ASP A 30 12.17 -8.42 1.36
N GLN A 31 13.14 -7.69 0.80
CA GLN A 31 14.54 -8.10 0.72
C GLN A 31 14.71 -9.45 0.00
N GLY A 32 13.99 -9.65 -1.11
CA GLY A 32 13.95 -10.89 -1.88
C GLY A 32 15.33 -11.41 -2.30
N GLY A 33 16.30 -10.53 -2.54
CA GLY A 33 17.70 -10.90 -2.76
C GLY A 33 18.34 -11.60 -1.56
N TYR A 34 18.10 -11.12 -0.33
CA TYR A 34 18.59 -11.78 0.89
C TYR A 34 17.85 -13.10 1.16
N LEU A 35 16.54 -13.17 0.88
CA LEU A 35 15.78 -14.42 0.96
C LEU A 35 16.33 -15.47 -0.02
N ALA A 36 16.61 -15.07 -1.26
CA ALA A 36 17.21 -15.94 -2.26
C ALA A 36 18.63 -16.40 -1.86
N ALA A 37 19.44 -15.50 -1.31
CA ALA A 37 20.77 -15.84 -0.80
C ALA A 37 20.70 -16.86 0.35
N LEU A 38 19.74 -16.73 1.27
CA LEU A 38 19.53 -17.68 2.36
C LEU A 38 19.15 -19.08 1.83
N ILE A 39 18.23 -19.13 0.87
CA ILE A 39 17.82 -20.39 0.22
C ILE A 39 19.02 -21.03 -0.51
N ALA A 40 19.79 -20.25 -1.26
CA ALA A 40 20.95 -20.74 -2.00
C ALA A 40 22.06 -21.24 -1.07
N PHE A 41 22.33 -20.52 0.03
CA PHE A 41 23.33 -20.91 1.02
C PHE A 41 22.99 -22.26 1.67
N TYR A 42 21.76 -22.41 2.17
CA TYR A 42 21.32 -23.69 2.73
C TYR A 42 21.21 -24.78 1.65
N GLY A 43 20.84 -24.41 0.42
CA GLY A 43 20.80 -25.32 -0.72
C GLY A 43 22.17 -25.92 -0.99
N PHE A 44 23.19 -25.07 -1.09
CA PHE A 44 24.58 -25.47 -1.29
C PHE A 44 25.08 -26.38 -0.16
N LEU A 45 24.85 -25.98 1.09
CA LEU A 45 25.25 -26.74 2.27
C LEU A 45 24.57 -28.11 2.35
N SER A 46 23.33 -28.21 1.84
CA SER A 46 22.55 -29.44 1.82
C SER A 46 22.91 -30.40 0.70
N LEU A 47 23.56 -29.92 -0.37
CA LEU A 47 23.74 -30.67 -1.61
C LEU A 47 24.58 -31.93 -1.41
N PHE A 48 25.78 -31.80 -0.85
CA PHE A 48 26.68 -32.95 -0.65
C PHE A 48 26.12 -33.98 0.34
N PRO A 49 25.61 -33.58 1.52
CA PRO A 49 25.04 -34.55 2.44
C PRO A 49 23.78 -35.23 1.86
N LEU A 50 22.93 -34.49 1.13
CA LEU A 50 21.75 -35.06 0.49
C LEU A 50 22.13 -36.07 -0.61
N LEU A 51 23.17 -35.78 -1.40
CA LEU A 51 23.71 -36.73 -2.38
C LEU A 51 24.25 -37.98 -1.71
N LEU A 52 24.98 -37.84 -0.59
CA LEU A 52 25.47 -38.97 0.19
C LEU A 52 24.34 -39.82 0.76
N LEU A 53 23.30 -39.17 1.29
CA LEU A 53 22.10 -39.86 1.77
C LEU A 53 21.39 -40.58 0.61
N LEU A 54 21.23 -39.92 -0.54
CA LEU A 54 20.61 -40.47 -1.73
C LEU A 54 21.36 -41.72 -2.21
N THR A 55 22.69 -41.64 -2.38
CA THR A 55 23.50 -42.77 -2.85
C THR A 55 23.54 -43.92 -1.85
N THR A 56 23.56 -43.62 -0.56
CA THR A 56 23.49 -44.62 0.52
C THR A 56 22.14 -45.33 0.50
N CYS A 57 21.02 -44.60 0.49
CA CYS A 57 19.68 -45.16 0.42
C CYS A 57 19.47 -45.98 -0.85
N LEU A 58 19.88 -45.49 -2.02
CA LEU A 58 19.80 -46.23 -3.27
C LEU A 58 20.67 -47.51 -3.23
N GLY A 59 21.83 -47.47 -2.57
CA GLY A 59 22.69 -48.64 -2.40
C GLY A 59 22.04 -49.75 -1.58
N PHE A 60 21.19 -49.41 -0.61
CA PHE A 60 20.39 -50.39 0.15
C PHE A 60 19.12 -50.82 -0.59
N VAL A 61 18.35 -49.86 -1.13
CA VAL A 61 17.03 -50.12 -1.73
C VAL A 61 17.14 -50.81 -3.09
N LEU A 62 18.12 -50.42 -3.91
CA LEU A 62 18.40 -51.02 -5.22
C LEU A 62 19.61 -51.96 -5.16
N ALA A 63 19.83 -52.60 -4.01
CA ALA A 63 20.84 -53.64 -3.90
C ALA A 63 20.62 -54.70 -4.99
N GLY A 64 21.59 -54.86 -5.89
CA GLY A 64 21.52 -55.78 -7.04
C GLY A 64 21.14 -55.16 -8.39
N HIS A 65 20.80 -53.87 -8.47
CA HIS A 65 20.49 -53.17 -9.73
C HIS A 65 21.37 -51.92 -9.92
N PRO A 66 22.68 -52.09 -10.21
CA PRO A 66 23.62 -50.97 -10.32
C PRO A 66 23.22 -49.97 -11.42
N ASP A 67 22.65 -50.45 -12.52
CA ASP A 67 22.22 -49.62 -13.65
C ASP A 67 21.10 -48.64 -13.24
N LEU A 68 20.15 -49.09 -12.42
CA LEU A 68 19.06 -48.24 -11.92
C LEU A 68 19.58 -47.22 -10.90
N GLN A 69 20.57 -47.60 -10.08
CA GLN A 69 21.22 -46.68 -9.15
C GLN A 69 21.91 -45.54 -9.92
N GLU A 70 22.66 -45.86 -10.98
CA GLU A 70 23.33 -44.87 -11.82
C GLU A 70 22.33 -43.97 -12.57
N GLN A 71 21.22 -44.53 -13.05
CA GLN A 71 20.15 -43.76 -13.69
C GLN A 71 19.52 -42.72 -12.73
N VAL A 72 19.24 -43.08 -11.49
CA VAL A 72 18.66 -42.13 -10.52
C VAL A 72 19.66 -41.03 -10.16
N VAL A 73 20.93 -41.39 -9.92
CA VAL A 73 21.99 -40.41 -9.58
C VAL A 73 22.26 -39.47 -10.76
N SER A 74 22.38 -40.00 -11.98
CA SER A 74 22.59 -39.17 -13.18
C SER A 74 21.40 -38.26 -13.47
N SER A 75 20.17 -38.73 -13.26
CA SER A 75 18.95 -37.94 -13.38
C SER A 75 18.86 -36.82 -12.33
N ALA A 76 19.29 -37.07 -11.08
CA ALA A 76 19.34 -36.04 -10.05
C ALA A 76 20.42 -34.97 -10.34
N LEU A 77 21.60 -35.38 -10.82
CA LEU A 77 22.70 -34.46 -11.12
C LEU A 77 22.51 -33.67 -12.42
N SER A 78 21.73 -34.16 -13.39
CA SER A 78 21.41 -33.43 -14.62
C SER A 78 20.54 -32.19 -14.40
N GLN A 79 19.93 -32.08 -13.22
CA GLN A 79 19.25 -30.87 -12.75
C GLN A 79 20.23 -29.69 -12.52
N PHE A 80 21.54 -29.95 -12.46
CA PHE A 80 22.60 -28.96 -12.27
C PHE A 80 23.50 -28.88 -13.51
N PRO A 81 23.10 -28.13 -14.56
CA PRO A 81 23.75 -28.18 -15.87
C PRO A 81 25.25 -27.89 -15.80
N ILE A 82 25.69 -26.90 -15.02
CA ILE A 82 27.09 -26.41 -15.00
C ILE A 82 28.07 -27.40 -14.32
N ILE A 83 27.57 -28.30 -13.45
CA ILE A 83 28.39 -28.90 -12.37
C ILE A 83 28.11 -30.40 -12.21
N GLY A 84 26.99 -30.90 -12.76
CA GLY A 84 26.54 -32.27 -12.58
C GLY A 84 27.59 -33.33 -12.92
N ASP A 85 28.36 -33.14 -14.00
CA ASP A 85 29.39 -34.10 -14.42
C ASP A 85 30.63 -34.07 -13.52
N GLN A 86 31.03 -32.90 -13.00
CA GLN A 86 32.14 -32.78 -12.05
C GLN A 86 31.75 -33.39 -10.69
N LEU A 87 30.52 -33.11 -10.22
CA LEU A 87 29.95 -33.72 -9.01
C LEU A 87 29.88 -35.24 -9.10
N ARG A 88 29.54 -35.81 -10.28
CA ARG A 88 29.41 -37.26 -10.47
C ARG A 88 30.71 -38.01 -10.18
N ASN A 89 31.83 -37.46 -10.66
CA ASN A 89 33.15 -38.08 -10.50
C ASN A 89 33.58 -38.15 -9.03
N ASP A 90 33.24 -37.14 -8.23
CA ASP A 90 33.57 -37.09 -6.80
C ASP A 90 32.63 -37.94 -5.93
N VAL A 91 31.37 -38.13 -6.36
CA VAL A 91 30.35 -38.87 -5.59
C VAL A 91 30.66 -40.37 -5.48
N HIS A 92 31.28 -40.98 -6.49
CA HIS A 92 31.65 -42.40 -6.43
C HIS A 92 32.74 -42.71 -5.39
N ALA A 93 33.50 -41.71 -4.95
CA ALA A 93 34.52 -41.85 -3.90
C ALA A 93 33.92 -42.00 -2.48
N LEU A 94 32.62 -41.74 -2.30
CA LEU A 94 31.95 -41.73 -0.99
C LEU A 94 31.47 -43.11 -0.49
N ARG A 95 31.86 -44.22 -1.11
CA ARG A 95 31.47 -45.56 -0.67
C ARG A 95 32.30 -46.04 0.52
N GLY A 96 31.63 -46.32 1.65
CA GLY A 96 32.06 -47.38 2.57
C GLY A 96 32.65 -47.02 3.93
N SER A 97 32.03 -46.12 4.70
CA SER A 97 32.27 -46.08 6.16
C SER A 97 30.99 -45.75 6.93
N ALA A 98 30.70 -46.51 7.98
CA ALA A 98 29.58 -46.23 8.89
C ALA A 98 29.66 -44.81 9.49
N ALA A 99 30.87 -44.29 9.67
CA ALA A 99 31.09 -42.91 10.10
C ALA A 99 30.74 -41.88 9.01
N ALA A 100 31.06 -42.17 7.74
CA ALA A 100 30.67 -41.33 6.61
C ALA A 100 29.15 -41.32 6.43
N VAL A 101 28.48 -42.47 6.59
CA VAL A 101 27.01 -42.54 6.58
C VAL A 101 26.41 -41.73 7.74
N ALA A 102 26.93 -41.87 8.97
CA ALA A 102 26.45 -41.09 10.10
C ALA A 102 26.63 -39.58 9.88
N ILE A 103 27.82 -39.13 9.45
CA ILE A 103 28.09 -37.72 9.14
C ILE A 103 27.22 -37.22 7.99
N GLY A 104 27.01 -38.03 6.95
CA GLY A 104 26.11 -37.74 5.84
C GLY A 104 24.64 -37.62 6.26
N VAL A 105 24.17 -38.48 7.15
CA VAL A 105 22.82 -38.43 7.71
C VAL A 105 22.64 -37.17 8.58
N PHE A 106 23.57 -36.88 9.50
CA PHE A 106 23.46 -35.68 10.33
C PHE A 106 23.60 -34.39 9.52
N GLY A 107 24.54 -34.34 8.57
CA GLY A 107 24.73 -33.21 7.66
C GLY A 107 23.54 -33.00 6.71
N SER A 108 22.93 -34.08 6.22
CA SER A 108 21.77 -34.00 5.32
C SER A 108 20.54 -33.57 6.06
N ILE A 109 20.29 -34.08 7.26
CA ILE A 109 19.20 -33.61 8.11
C ILE A 109 19.39 -32.12 8.41
N TRP A 110 20.59 -31.69 8.81
CA TRP A 110 20.84 -30.29 9.13
C TRP A 110 20.70 -29.35 7.91
N GLY A 111 21.31 -29.71 6.78
CA GLY A 111 21.25 -28.91 5.54
C GLY A 111 19.86 -28.89 4.90
N SER A 112 19.19 -30.04 4.78
CA SER A 112 17.87 -30.16 4.17
C SER A 112 16.76 -29.49 4.99
N LEU A 113 16.83 -29.57 6.32
CA LEU A 113 15.99 -28.77 7.22
C LEU A 113 16.25 -27.27 7.05
N GLY A 114 17.50 -26.89 6.74
CA GLY A 114 17.89 -25.51 6.44
C GLY A 114 17.16 -24.96 5.22
N VAL A 115 17.15 -25.69 4.09
CA VAL A 115 16.48 -25.27 2.85
C VAL A 115 14.99 -25.09 3.07
N ALA A 116 14.32 -26.08 3.66
CA ALA A 116 12.89 -25.99 3.91
C ALA A 116 12.52 -24.82 4.83
N ARG A 117 13.34 -24.54 5.85
CA ARG A 117 13.17 -23.36 6.71
C ARG A 117 13.44 -22.06 5.96
N ALA A 118 14.43 -22.01 5.08
CA ALA A 118 14.72 -20.82 4.29
C ALA A 118 13.57 -20.49 3.33
N VAL A 119 13.03 -21.50 2.64
CA VAL A 119 11.86 -21.36 1.76
C VAL A 119 10.61 -21.02 2.56
N GLY A 120 10.39 -21.68 3.70
CA GLY A 120 9.27 -21.36 4.61
C GLY A 120 9.34 -19.94 5.15
N ASN A 121 10.53 -19.48 5.56
CA ASN A 121 10.75 -18.10 5.99
C ASN A 121 10.53 -17.11 4.85
N ALA A 122 10.97 -17.43 3.62
CA ALA A 122 10.68 -16.61 2.46
C ALA A 122 9.17 -16.48 2.22
N LEU A 123 8.43 -17.59 2.26
CA LEU A 123 6.96 -17.56 2.14
C LEU A 123 6.30 -16.76 3.27
N ASP A 124 6.74 -16.94 4.52
CA ASP A 124 6.20 -16.21 5.67
C ASP A 124 6.45 -14.69 5.55
N THR A 125 7.62 -14.29 5.05
CA THR A 125 7.97 -12.88 4.80
C THR A 125 7.16 -12.32 3.64
N VAL A 126 7.18 -12.99 2.48
CA VAL A 126 6.48 -12.53 1.26
C VAL A 126 4.98 -12.37 1.52
N TRP A 127 4.36 -13.35 2.20
CA TRP A 127 2.92 -13.28 2.54
C TRP A 127 2.59 -12.37 3.73
N ALA A 128 3.59 -11.69 4.31
CA ALA A 128 3.48 -10.85 5.50
C ALA A 128 2.76 -11.56 6.66
N VAL A 129 3.13 -12.81 6.93
CA VAL A 129 2.51 -13.63 7.97
C VAL A 129 2.92 -13.11 9.35
N PRO A 130 1.95 -12.74 10.21
CA PRO A 130 2.21 -12.33 11.59
C PRO A 130 3.11 -13.33 12.33
N ARG A 131 4.15 -12.87 13.02
CA ARG A 131 5.08 -13.74 13.77
C ARG A 131 4.36 -14.70 14.72
N ARG A 132 3.24 -14.26 15.31
CA ARG A 132 2.37 -15.10 16.16
C ARG A 132 1.73 -16.30 15.45
N SER A 133 1.49 -16.19 14.15
CA SER A 133 0.79 -17.20 13.34
C SER A 133 1.75 -18.17 12.68
N ARG A 134 3.06 -17.88 12.69
CA ARG A 134 4.08 -18.76 12.11
C ARG A 134 4.14 -20.10 12.87
N PRO A 135 4.51 -21.21 12.19
CA PRO A 135 4.47 -22.53 12.79
C PRO A 135 5.44 -22.63 13.95
N ASN A 136 5.05 -23.36 15.00
CA ASN A 136 5.99 -23.67 16.08
C ASN A 136 7.17 -24.51 15.55
N PRO A 137 8.30 -24.57 16.27
CA PRO A 137 9.51 -25.26 15.81
C PRO A 137 9.30 -26.76 15.48
N PHE A 138 8.28 -27.41 16.05
CA PHE A 138 7.97 -28.81 15.78
C PHE A 138 7.23 -28.98 14.46
N PHE A 139 6.13 -28.27 14.24
CA PHE A 139 5.36 -28.33 12.99
C PHE A 139 6.18 -27.80 11.80
N ALA A 140 7.05 -26.81 12.01
CA ALA A 140 7.99 -26.36 11.00
C ALA A 140 8.91 -27.50 10.51
N ARG A 141 9.33 -28.41 11.41
CA ARG A 141 10.15 -29.59 11.04
C ARG A 141 9.35 -30.62 10.28
N VAL A 142 8.10 -30.88 10.67
CA VAL A 142 7.21 -31.82 9.95
C VAL A 142 7.01 -31.36 8.50
N ARG A 143 6.71 -30.08 8.29
CA ARG A 143 6.62 -29.49 6.93
C ARG A 143 7.94 -29.62 6.16
N SER A 144 9.08 -29.48 6.84
CA SER A 144 10.39 -29.64 6.24
C SER A 144 10.65 -31.06 5.73
N PHE A 145 10.29 -32.08 6.52
CA PHE A 145 10.35 -33.48 6.06
C PHE A 145 9.40 -33.74 4.90
N GLY A 146 8.20 -33.15 4.92
CA GLY A 146 7.26 -33.21 3.80
C GLY A 146 7.86 -32.65 2.51
N LEU A 147 8.59 -31.52 2.57
CA LEU A 147 9.28 -30.95 1.42
C LEU A 147 10.36 -31.90 0.88
N ILE A 148 11.17 -32.49 1.75
CA ILE A 148 12.23 -33.42 1.35
C ILE A 148 11.62 -34.65 0.65
N GLY A 149 10.56 -35.23 1.22
CA GLY A 149 9.83 -36.34 0.62
C GLY A 149 9.24 -35.97 -0.75
N LEU A 150 8.68 -34.76 -0.87
CA LEU A 150 8.16 -34.23 -2.12
C LEU A 150 9.25 -34.08 -3.19
N LEU A 151 10.39 -33.46 -2.86
CA LEU A 151 11.53 -33.32 -3.77
C LEU A 151 12.09 -34.68 -4.19
N GLY A 152 12.21 -35.62 -3.26
CA GLY A 152 12.64 -37.00 -3.55
C GLY A 152 11.70 -37.72 -4.51
N LEU A 153 10.38 -37.58 -4.32
CA LEU A 153 9.37 -38.10 -5.25
C LEU A 153 9.49 -37.42 -6.63
N GLY A 154 9.75 -36.12 -6.66
CA GLY A 154 10.03 -35.38 -7.89
C GLY A 154 11.19 -35.97 -8.68
N VAL A 155 12.32 -36.25 -8.02
CA VAL A 155 13.48 -36.91 -8.65
C VAL A 155 13.07 -38.27 -9.24
N LEU A 156 12.39 -39.12 -8.47
CA LEU A 156 11.93 -40.43 -8.94
C LEU A 156 11.00 -40.32 -10.15
N LEU A 157 10.04 -39.40 -10.13
CA LEU A 157 9.14 -39.14 -11.26
C LEU A 157 9.92 -38.69 -12.50
N THR A 158 10.90 -37.79 -12.34
CA THR A 158 11.74 -37.35 -13.47
C THR A 158 12.60 -38.48 -14.02
N THR A 159 13.12 -39.37 -13.16
CA THR A 159 13.89 -40.54 -13.61
C THR A 159 13.02 -41.52 -14.39
N VAL A 160 11.81 -41.81 -13.92
CA VAL A 160 10.85 -42.67 -14.64
C VAL A 160 10.50 -42.05 -16.00
N LEU A 161 10.23 -40.74 -16.03
CA LEU A 161 9.93 -40.04 -17.28
C LEU A 161 11.11 -40.10 -18.26
N SER A 162 12.33 -39.82 -17.80
CA SER A 162 13.54 -39.95 -18.62
C SER A 162 13.71 -41.39 -19.16
N ALA A 163 13.56 -42.41 -18.31
CA ALA A 163 13.70 -43.81 -18.72
C ALA A 163 12.68 -44.21 -19.81
N ILE A 164 11.44 -43.73 -19.71
CA ILE A 164 10.41 -43.95 -20.74
C ILE A 164 10.81 -43.25 -22.04
N THR A 165 11.28 -42.01 -21.98
CA THR A 165 11.66 -41.25 -23.18
C THR A 165 12.84 -41.88 -23.92
N THR A 166 13.85 -42.38 -23.22
CA THR A 166 15.02 -43.02 -23.83
C THR A 166 14.65 -44.33 -24.53
N ARG A 167 13.81 -45.18 -23.91
CA ARG A 167 13.36 -46.43 -24.53
C ARG A 167 12.42 -46.20 -25.72
N ALA A 168 11.65 -45.12 -25.69
CA ALA A 168 10.76 -44.77 -26.78
C ALA A 168 11.52 -44.22 -28.00
N SER A 169 12.65 -43.53 -27.81
CA SER A 169 13.53 -43.12 -28.92
C SER A 169 14.22 -44.31 -29.61
N ASP A 170 14.43 -45.42 -28.90
CA ASP A 170 15.04 -46.64 -29.47
C ASP A 170 14.08 -47.42 -30.40
N LEU A 171 12.76 -47.15 -30.30
CA LEU A 171 11.71 -47.82 -31.10
C LEU A 171 11.52 -47.25 -32.52
N GLY A 172 12.37 -46.30 -32.96
CA GLY A 172 12.53 -45.94 -34.38
C GLY A 172 11.32 -45.34 -35.10
N THR A 173 10.24 -44.98 -34.40
CA THR A 173 9.07 -44.35 -35.04
C THR A 173 9.33 -42.85 -35.26
N GLY A 174 8.99 -42.31 -36.43
CA GLY A 174 9.09 -40.87 -36.78
C GLY A 174 8.26 -39.92 -35.91
N LEU A 175 7.74 -40.40 -34.77
CA LEU A 175 7.10 -39.68 -33.68
C LEU A 175 8.10 -38.94 -32.77
N GLY A 176 9.42 -39.10 -32.98
CA GLY A 176 10.47 -38.64 -32.07
C GLY A 176 10.35 -37.18 -31.60
N VAL A 177 10.03 -36.25 -32.50
CA VAL A 177 9.86 -34.83 -32.12
C VAL A 177 8.58 -34.61 -31.30
N GLY A 178 7.46 -35.23 -31.70
CA GLY A 178 6.20 -35.13 -30.97
C GLY A 178 6.29 -35.74 -29.56
N LEU A 179 7.00 -36.86 -29.44
CA LEU A 179 7.23 -37.54 -28.16
C LEU A 179 8.16 -36.74 -27.24
N GLN A 180 9.20 -36.11 -27.80
CA GLN A 180 10.08 -35.19 -27.07
C GLN A 180 9.32 -33.96 -26.56
N VAL A 181 8.51 -33.32 -27.42
CA VAL A 181 7.68 -32.18 -27.01
C VAL A 181 6.69 -32.60 -25.91
N LEU A 182 6.05 -33.76 -26.06
CA LEU A 182 5.14 -34.29 -25.04
C LEU A 182 5.87 -34.54 -23.71
N ALA A 183 7.08 -35.11 -23.74
CA ALA A 183 7.87 -35.34 -22.54
C ALA A 183 8.28 -34.04 -21.82
N VAL A 184 8.67 -33.01 -22.58
CA VAL A 184 8.98 -31.68 -22.03
C VAL A 184 7.73 -31.06 -21.40
N VAL A 185 6.57 -31.15 -22.06
CA VAL A 185 5.30 -30.64 -21.54
C VAL A 185 4.89 -31.39 -20.26
N LEU A 186 4.98 -32.73 -20.24
CA LEU A 186 4.68 -33.53 -19.05
C LEU A 186 5.66 -33.24 -17.91
N GLY A 187 6.95 -33.06 -18.21
CA GLY A 187 7.96 -32.64 -17.24
C GLY A 187 7.65 -31.26 -16.66
N LEU A 188 7.24 -30.30 -17.48
CA LEU A 188 6.84 -28.96 -17.03
C LEU A 188 5.58 -29.00 -16.16
N ILE A 189 4.58 -29.81 -16.52
CA ILE A 189 3.37 -30.03 -15.70
C ILE A 189 3.75 -30.67 -14.36
N GLY A 190 4.60 -31.70 -14.38
CA GLY A 190 5.11 -32.36 -13.17
C GLY A 190 5.85 -31.40 -12.25
N ASN A 191 6.77 -30.60 -12.79
CA ASN A 191 7.52 -29.58 -12.05
C ASN A 191 6.60 -28.48 -11.51
N THR A 192 5.61 -28.04 -12.29
CA THR A 192 4.60 -27.09 -11.82
C THR A 192 3.81 -27.66 -10.65
N GLY A 193 3.38 -28.93 -10.74
CA GLY A 193 2.71 -29.65 -9.66
C GLY A 193 3.58 -29.76 -8.42
N LEU A 194 4.87 -30.10 -8.60
CA LEU A 194 5.85 -30.21 -7.52
C LEU A 194 6.00 -28.88 -6.77
N VAL A 195 6.23 -27.77 -7.49
CA VAL A 195 6.36 -26.43 -6.88
C VAL A 195 5.06 -25.98 -6.25
N LEU A 196 3.91 -26.28 -6.86
CA LEU A 196 2.60 -25.95 -6.31
C LEU A 196 2.38 -26.64 -4.96
N VAL A 197 2.65 -27.95 -4.88
CA VAL A 197 2.52 -28.71 -3.63
C VAL A 197 3.54 -28.21 -2.60
N ALA A 198 4.76 -27.87 -3.02
CA ALA A 198 5.77 -27.31 -2.12
C ALA A 198 5.33 -25.96 -1.52
N PHE A 199 4.82 -25.05 -2.35
CA PHE A 199 4.29 -23.76 -1.90
C PHE A 199 3.08 -23.95 -0.97
N GLN A 200 2.16 -24.85 -1.31
CA GLN A 200 0.99 -25.16 -0.47
C GLN A 200 1.38 -25.77 0.88
N LEU A 201 2.35 -26.68 0.89
CA LEU A 201 2.83 -27.34 2.10
C LEU A 201 3.51 -26.37 3.08
N LEU A 202 4.27 -25.42 2.56
CA LEU A 202 5.07 -24.49 3.38
C LEU A 202 4.31 -23.21 3.74
N THR A 203 3.41 -22.73 2.90
CA THR A 203 2.62 -21.51 3.17
C THR A 203 1.72 -21.72 4.38
N VAL A 204 1.75 -20.77 5.32
CA VAL A 204 0.93 -20.81 6.54
C VAL A 204 -0.44 -20.20 6.31
N LYS A 205 -0.52 -19.17 5.47
CA LYS A 205 -1.74 -18.48 5.13
C LYS A 205 -2.69 -19.40 4.36
N ASP A 206 -3.98 -19.31 4.64
CA ASP A 206 -5.00 -20.08 3.92
C ASP A 206 -5.13 -19.59 2.48
N VAL A 207 -4.42 -20.25 1.57
CA VAL A 207 -4.42 -19.95 0.13
C VAL A 207 -4.82 -21.17 -0.67
N SER A 208 -5.73 -20.99 -1.62
CA SER A 208 -6.19 -22.07 -2.50
C SER A 208 -5.14 -22.45 -3.55
N PHE A 209 -5.19 -23.68 -4.06
CA PHE A 209 -4.28 -24.16 -5.10
C PHE A 209 -4.32 -23.29 -6.37
N ARG A 210 -5.49 -22.75 -6.74
CA ARG A 210 -5.67 -21.86 -7.91
C ARG A 210 -4.98 -20.51 -7.75
N GLN A 211 -4.82 -20.05 -6.51
CA GLN A 211 -4.15 -18.78 -6.20
C GLN A 211 -2.63 -18.91 -6.29
N VAL A 212 -2.08 -20.10 -6.05
CA VAL A 212 -0.64 -20.38 -6.04
C VAL A 212 -0.12 -20.89 -7.40
N LEU A 213 -1.00 -21.48 -8.21
CA LEU A 213 -0.69 -22.05 -9.52
C LEU A 213 0.07 -21.10 -10.46
N PRO A 214 -0.28 -19.81 -10.62
CA PRO A 214 0.42 -18.92 -11.54
C PRO A 214 1.91 -18.78 -11.22
N GLY A 215 2.25 -18.55 -9.95
CA GLY A 215 3.65 -18.48 -9.50
C GLY A 215 4.36 -19.83 -9.63
N ALA A 216 3.70 -20.94 -9.30
CA ALA A 216 4.29 -22.27 -9.47
C ALA A 216 4.65 -22.59 -10.93
N ALA A 217 3.78 -22.20 -11.87
CA ALA A 217 4.03 -22.34 -13.31
C ALA A 217 5.20 -21.46 -13.76
N ILE A 218 5.29 -20.22 -13.28
CA ILE A 218 6.40 -19.31 -13.59
C ILE A 218 7.72 -19.82 -13.02
N ALA A 219 7.72 -20.38 -11.81
CA ALA A 219 8.89 -21.02 -11.23
C ALA A 219 9.36 -22.22 -12.07
N ALA A 220 8.44 -23.08 -12.51
CA ALA A 220 8.76 -24.23 -13.34
C ALA A 220 9.30 -23.83 -14.73
N VAL A 221 8.71 -22.81 -15.36
CA VAL A 221 9.22 -22.25 -16.62
C VAL A 221 10.59 -21.59 -16.41
N GLY A 222 10.74 -20.80 -15.34
CA GLY A 222 12.00 -20.15 -15.00
C GLY A 222 13.12 -21.15 -14.71
N TRP A 223 12.81 -22.25 -14.03
CA TRP A 223 13.71 -23.40 -13.87
C TRP A 223 14.16 -23.97 -15.22
N GLN A 224 13.21 -24.24 -16.12
CA GLN A 224 13.51 -24.79 -17.44
C GLN A 224 14.39 -23.84 -18.27
N LEU A 225 14.06 -22.55 -18.28
CA LEU A 225 14.84 -21.52 -18.98
C LEU A 225 16.25 -21.41 -18.41
N LEU A 226 16.37 -21.43 -17.08
CA LEU A 226 17.66 -21.41 -16.41
C LEU A 226 18.48 -22.65 -16.81
N GLN A 227 17.87 -23.86 -16.78
CA GLN A 227 18.49 -25.13 -17.20
C GLN A 227 19.06 -25.03 -18.62
N SER A 228 18.22 -24.61 -19.57
CA SER A 228 18.62 -24.44 -20.97
C SER A 228 19.74 -23.40 -21.13
N ALA A 229 19.67 -22.28 -20.44
CA ALA A 229 20.71 -21.26 -20.47
C ALA A 229 22.04 -21.75 -19.89
N GLY A 230 22.00 -22.50 -18.78
CA GLY A 230 23.19 -23.11 -18.17
C GLY A 230 23.87 -24.11 -19.09
N THR A 231 23.10 -24.98 -19.76
CA THR A 231 23.64 -25.93 -20.76
C THR A 231 24.24 -25.21 -21.96
N TYR A 232 23.58 -24.15 -22.47
CA TYR A 232 24.10 -23.36 -23.59
C TYR A 232 25.44 -22.68 -23.25
N LEU A 233 25.56 -22.08 -22.07
CA LEU A 233 26.79 -21.43 -21.62
C LEU A 233 27.98 -22.40 -21.56
N LEU A 234 27.75 -23.63 -21.05
CA LEU A 234 28.78 -24.69 -21.05
C LEU A 234 29.23 -25.06 -22.46
N GLN A 235 28.28 -25.27 -23.37
CA GLN A 235 28.56 -25.73 -24.73
C GLN A 235 29.34 -24.69 -25.54
N TYR A 236 29.12 -23.39 -25.30
CA TYR A 236 29.70 -22.32 -26.11
C TYR A 236 30.97 -21.66 -25.52
N GLN A 237 31.15 -21.63 -24.19
CA GLN A 237 32.23 -20.82 -23.56
C GLN A 237 33.32 -21.61 -22.83
N LEU A 238 33.13 -22.91 -22.53
CA LEU A 238 34.06 -23.67 -21.68
C LEU A 238 34.82 -24.80 -22.40
N GLN A 239 34.59 -24.99 -23.71
CA GLN A 239 35.41 -25.89 -24.53
C GLN A 239 36.79 -25.25 -24.80
N GLY A 240 37.76 -25.46 -23.90
CA GLY A 240 39.18 -25.20 -24.18
C GLY A 240 40.05 -24.58 -23.07
N ARG A 241 39.55 -24.31 -21.85
CA ARG A 241 40.36 -23.73 -20.76
C ARG A 241 40.19 -24.48 -19.43
N THR A 242 40.83 -25.64 -19.30
CA THR A 242 40.85 -26.42 -18.05
C THR A 242 42.26 -26.50 -17.47
N GLN A 243 42.45 -25.92 -16.27
CA GLN A 243 42.86 -26.68 -15.06
C GLN A 243 43.20 -25.81 -13.84
N VAL A 244 43.48 -24.50 -13.98
CA VAL A 244 44.00 -23.72 -12.83
C VAL A 244 42.91 -23.24 -11.84
N TYR A 245 41.63 -23.18 -12.25
CA TYR A 245 40.53 -22.64 -11.42
C TYR A 245 39.42 -23.65 -11.07
N GLY A 246 39.60 -24.95 -11.32
CA GLY A 246 38.52 -25.96 -11.36
C GLY A 246 37.60 -26.00 -10.14
N LEU A 247 38.14 -26.21 -8.93
CA LEU A 247 37.33 -26.33 -7.71
C LEU A 247 36.69 -24.99 -7.30
N PHE A 248 37.41 -23.88 -7.45
CA PHE A 248 36.88 -22.54 -7.14
C PHE A 248 35.75 -22.16 -8.11
N ALA A 249 35.89 -22.46 -9.40
CA ALA A 249 34.87 -22.24 -10.41
C ALA A 249 33.65 -23.14 -10.19
N LEU A 250 33.84 -24.39 -9.76
CA LEU A 250 32.77 -25.31 -9.37
C LEU A 250 31.94 -24.73 -8.22
N VAL A 251 32.57 -24.34 -7.11
CA VAL A 251 31.86 -23.78 -5.95
C VAL A 251 31.13 -22.48 -6.33
N LEU A 252 31.81 -21.56 -7.00
CA LEU A 252 31.22 -20.29 -7.42
C LEU A 252 30.06 -20.49 -8.41
N GLY A 253 30.23 -21.39 -9.38
CA GLY A 253 29.18 -21.76 -10.32
C GLY A 253 27.97 -22.35 -9.61
N LEU A 254 28.18 -23.19 -8.59
CA LEU A 254 27.09 -23.86 -7.88
C LEU A 254 26.28 -22.88 -7.05
N VAL A 255 26.97 -22.04 -6.29
CA VAL A 255 26.34 -21.00 -5.49
C VAL A 255 25.58 -20.01 -6.37
N THR A 256 26.17 -19.60 -7.51
CA THR A 256 25.52 -18.70 -8.47
C THR A 256 24.28 -19.34 -9.09
N TRP A 257 24.38 -20.61 -9.50
CA TRP A 257 23.26 -21.37 -10.04
C TRP A 257 22.09 -21.47 -9.05
N LEU A 258 22.40 -21.88 -7.82
CA LEU A 258 21.41 -22.01 -6.75
C LEU A 258 20.80 -20.65 -6.38
N TYR A 259 21.59 -19.58 -6.42
CA TYR A 259 21.10 -18.22 -6.18
C TYR A 259 20.13 -17.76 -7.27
N LEU A 260 20.46 -17.95 -8.56
CA LEU A 260 19.57 -17.61 -9.66
C LEU A 260 18.26 -18.40 -9.60
N LEU A 261 18.34 -19.69 -9.28
CA LEU A 261 17.15 -20.51 -9.02
C LEU A 261 16.32 -19.96 -7.87
N ALA A 262 16.96 -19.63 -6.74
CA ALA A 262 16.27 -19.09 -5.58
C ALA A 262 15.60 -17.74 -5.90
N VAL A 263 16.24 -16.88 -6.70
CA VAL A 263 15.64 -15.62 -7.18
C VAL A 263 14.37 -15.88 -7.99
N VAL A 264 14.40 -16.83 -8.93
CA VAL A 264 13.20 -17.23 -9.70
C VAL A 264 12.08 -17.72 -8.79
N ILE A 265 12.41 -18.55 -7.78
CA ILE A 265 11.46 -19.06 -6.81
C ILE A 265 10.84 -17.92 -5.98
N VAL A 266 11.65 -16.98 -5.49
CA VAL A 266 11.15 -15.83 -4.71
C VAL A 266 10.27 -14.94 -5.58
N PHE A 267 10.67 -14.60 -6.81
CA PHE A 267 9.80 -13.87 -7.74
C PHE A 267 8.46 -14.57 -8.00
N ALA A 268 8.45 -15.90 -8.11
CA ALA A 268 7.22 -16.67 -8.23
C ALA A 268 6.31 -16.55 -6.99
N MET A 269 6.89 -16.50 -5.78
CA MET A 269 6.14 -16.23 -4.54
C MET A 269 5.56 -14.82 -4.53
N GLU A 270 6.34 -13.83 -4.98
CA GLU A 270 5.92 -12.43 -5.06
C GLU A 270 4.75 -12.24 -6.02
N ILE A 271 4.82 -12.85 -7.20
CA ILE A 271 3.76 -12.79 -8.22
C ILE A 271 2.43 -13.31 -7.66
N ASN A 272 2.46 -14.42 -6.93
CA ASN A 272 1.27 -14.95 -6.27
C ASN A 272 0.73 -13.96 -5.23
N THR A 273 1.60 -13.39 -4.41
CA THR A 273 1.17 -12.51 -3.32
C THR A 273 0.64 -11.18 -3.82
N VAL A 274 1.30 -10.54 -4.80
CA VAL A 274 0.83 -9.30 -5.44
C VAL A 274 -0.53 -9.51 -6.12
N ARG A 275 -0.70 -10.64 -6.82
CA ARG A 275 -1.96 -10.98 -7.48
C ARG A 275 -3.09 -11.25 -6.49
N VAL A 276 -2.84 -12.06 -5.46
CA VAL A 276 -3.86 -12.46 -4.48
C VAL A 276 -4.22 -11.33 -3.54
N GLY A 277 -3.21 -10.57 -3.09
CA GLY A 277 -3.40 -9.40 -2.22
C GLY A 277 -3.87 -8.14 -2.95
N ARG A 278 -3.97 -8.17 -4.29
CA ARG A 278 -4.27 -7.00 -5.14
C ARG A 278 -3.38 -5.81 -4.77
N LEU A 279 -2.07 -6.05 -4.74
CA LEU A 279 -1.06 -5.07 -4.29
C LEU A 279 -0.57 -4.16 -5.42
N TYR A 280 -1.41 -3.90 -6.42
CA TYR A 280 -1.14 -3.04 -7.58
C TYR A 280 -2.42 -2.27 -7.96
N PRO A 281 -2.30 -1.06 -8.55
CA PRO A 281 -1.07 -0.31 -8.83
C PRO A 281 -0.43 0.28 -7.56
N ARG A 282 0.88 0.53 -7.60
CA ARG A 282 1.67 1.18 -6.53
C ARG A 282 2.15 2.54 -7.03
N ALA A 283 2.30 3.53 -6.14
CA ALA A 283 2.85 4.83 -6.50
C ALA A 283 4.34 4.70 -6.91
N LEU A 284 4.71 5.32 -8.03
CA LEU A 284 6.00 5.15 -8.70
C LEU A 284 7.19 5.67 -7.88
N LEU A 285 6.98 6.72 -7.09
CA LEU A 285 8.06 7.39 -6.37
C LEU A 285 8.23 6.90 -4.92
N THR A 286 7.35 6.00 -4.45
CA THR A 286 7.31 5.55 -3.06
C THR A 286 8.64 4.99 -2.54
N PRO A 287 9.42 4.21 -3.31
CA PRO A 287 10.72 3.73 -2.84
C PRO A 287 11.81 4.82 -2.75
N PHE A 288 11.57 6.02 -3.29
CA PHE A 288 12.59 7.04 -3.50
C PHE A 288 12.34 8.35 -2.73
N THR A 289 11.11 8.64 -2.33
CA THR A 289 10.73 9.88 -1.63
C THR A 289 9.50 9.69 -0.76
N ASP A 290 9.44 10.44 0.35
CA ASP A 290 8.28 10.49 1.24
C ASP A 290 7.18 11.44 0.75
N ASP A 291 7.51 12.37 -0.17
CA ASP A 291 6.56 13.28 -0.83
C ASP A 291 5.76 12.56 -1.94
N VAL A 292 4.89 11.63 -1.52
CA VAL A 292 4.05 10.81 -2.41
C VAL A 292 2.66 10.59 -1.86
N VAL A 293 1.67 10.58 -2.75
CA VAL A 293 0.31 10.14 -2.43
C VAL A 293 0.26 8.62 -2.56
N LEU A 294 0.11 7.90 -1.44
CA LEU A 294 0.05 6.45 -1.44
C LEU A 294 -1.27 5.99 -2.04
N THR A 295 -1.18 5.01 -2.94
CA THR A 295 -2.35 4.29 -3.43
C THR A 295 -2.93 3.39 -2.33
N ASP A 296 -4.16 2.92 -2.50
CA ASP A 296 -4.73 1.91 -1.60
C ASP A 296 -3.89 0.64 -1.52
N SER A 297 -3.18 0.31 -2.60
CA SER A 297 -2.29 -0.85 -2.65
C SER A 297 -1.03 -0.64 -1.80
N ASP A 298 -0.46 0.56 -1.83
CA ASP A 298 0.67 0.92 -0.95
C ASP A 298 0.25 0.84 0.52
N ARG A 299 -0.91 1.42 0.85
CA ARG A 299 -1.48 1.36 2.22
C ARG A 299 -1.70 -0.07 2.68
N ARG A 300 -2.25 -0.95 1.82
CA ARG A 300 -2.39 -2.39 2.13
C ARG A 300 -1.06 -3.06 2.42
N VAL A 301 -0.02 -2.77 1.64
CA VAL A 301 1.31 -3.39 1.85
C VAL A 301 1.95 -2.91 3.14
N TYR A 302 1.99 -1.60 3.39
CA TYR A 302 2.59 -1.08 4.62
C TYR A 302 1.82 -1.48 5.87
N THR A 303 0.49 -1.55 5.79
CA THR A 303 -0.33 -2.12 6.86
C THR A 303 0.04 -3.58 7.12
N ALA A 304 0.20 -4.39 6.06
CA ALA A 304 0.56 -5.79 6.18
C ALA A 304 1.95 -5.98 6.82
N TYR A 305 2.94 -5.15 6.48
CA TYR A 305 4.26 -5.20 7.12
C TYR A 305 4.21 -4.88 8.61
N ALA A 306 3.48 -3.84 9.02
CA ALA A 306 3.31 -3.51 10.43
C ALA A 306 2.59 -4.65 11.19
N GLN A 307 1.56 -5.25 10.58
CA GLN A 307 0.84 -6.39 11.17
C GLN A 307 1.69 -7.68 11.21
N ALA A 308 2.63 -7.85 10.29
CA ALA A 308 3.55 -8.99 10.26
C ALA A 308 4.43 -9.06 11.52
N GLU A 309 4.72 -7.90 12.14
CA GLU A 309 5.52 -7.78 13.37
C GLU A 309 4.72 -8.06 14.66
N GLN A 310 3.48 -8.56 14.58
CA GLN A 310 2.74 -9.00 15.76
C GLN A 310 3.35 -10.28 16.36
N PHE A 311 3.88 -10.19 17.59
CA PHE A 311 4.50 -11.29 18.33
C PHE A 311 3.52 -12.10 19.18
N LYS A 312 2.44 -11.49 19.66
CA LYS A 312 1.48 -12.09 20.60
C LYS A 312 0.06 -12.05 20.05
N SER A 313 -0.77 -13.03 20.42
CA SER A 313 -2.18 -13.09 20.01
C SER A 313 -3.04 -11.94 20.56
N PHE A 314 -2.63 -11.38 21.70
CA PHE A 314 -3.28 -10.23 22.33
C PHE A 314 -2.68 -8.88 21.93
N GLN A 315 -1.65 -8.86 21.07
CA GLN A 315 -1.08 -7.62 20.56
C GLN A 315 -1.93 -7.11 19.40
N LYS A 316 -2.40 -5.86 19.51
CA LYS A 316 -3.07 -5.14 18.43
C LYS A 316 -2.09 -4.16 17.80
N VAL A 317 -2.10 -4.06 16.47
CA VAL A 317 -1.31 -3.11 15.70
C VAL A 317 -2.28 -2.40 14.77
N ASP A 318 -2.53 -1.13 15.07
CA ASP A 318 -3.33 -0.22 14.26
C ASP A 318 -2.38 0.66 13.43
N VAL A 319 -2.72 0.88 12.16
CA VAL A 319 -1.89 1.61 11.20
C VAL A 319 -2.75 2.69 10.57
N SER A 320 -2.37 3.95 10.78
CA SER A 320 -2.91 5.12 10.08
C SER A 320 -1.84 5.72 9.17
N PHE A 321 -2.28 6.38 8.11
CA PHE A 321 -1.41 7.13 7.21
C PHE A 321 -1.92 8.56 7.12
N ASP A 322 -1.27 9.45 7.85
CA ASP A 322 -1.59 10.87 7.90
C ASP A 322 -0.93 11.54 6.69
N GLN A 323 -1.51 11.31 5.52
CA GLN A 323 -0.93 11.68 4.22
C GLN A 323 -1.37 13.02 3.66
N ASP A 324 -2.33 13.69 4.29
CA ASP A 324 -2.41 15.12 4.15
C ASP A 324 -1.66 15.69 5.35
N PRO A 325 -0.47 16.29 5.20
CA PRO A 325 0.02 17.16 6.26
C PRO A 325 -1.14 18.11 6.59
N PRO A 326 -1.47 18.32 7.88
CA PRO A 326 -2.56 19.22 8.25
C PRO A 326 -2.35 20.50 7.44
N MET A 327 -3.39 20.89 6.69
CA MET A 327 -3.30 22.00 5.75
C MET A 327 -2.57 23.14 6.44
N GLU A 328 -1.42 23.52 5.88
CA GLU A 328 -0.57 24.52 6.51
C GLU A 328 -1.43 25.75 6.83
N LEU A 329 -1.36 26.24 8.07
CA LEU A 329 -2.29 27.23 8.58
C LEU A 329 -2.36 28.47 7.68
N THR A 330 -1.21 28.96 7.20
CA THR A 330 -1.19 30.12 6.30
C THR A 330 -1.83 29.81 4.95
N HIS A 331 -1.69 28.58 4.42
CA HIS A 331 -2.42 28.13 3.24
C HIS A 331 -3.94 28.11 3.48
N ALA A 332 -4.40 27.58 4.61
CA ALA A 332 -5.82 27.62 4.98
C ALA A 332 -6.33 29.07 5.02
N MET A 333 -5.62 29.96 5.74
CA MET A 333 -5.98 31.37 5.85
C MET A 333 -5.99 32.11 4.50
N ARG A 334 -5.06 31.77 3.59
CA ARG A 334 -4.92 32.43 2.28
C ARG A 334 -5.84 31.87 1.19
N THR A 335 -6.47 30.73 1.43
CA THR A 335 -7.35 30.02 0.46
C THR A 335 -8.78 29.80 0.95
N THR A 336 -9.11 30.14 2.20
CA THR A 336 -10.49 30.11 2.71
C THR A 336 -11.26 31.32 2.20
N GLY A 337 -11.86 31.19 1.02
CA GLY A 337 -12.75 32.19 0.43
C GLY A 337 -14.22 31.87 0.68
N THR A 338 -15.08 32.88 0.51
CA THR A 338 -16.54 32.70 0.52
C THR A 338 -17.00 31.90 -0.70
N CYS A 339 -17.50 30.69 -0.48
CA CYS A 339 -18.11 29.88 -1.52
C CYS A 339 -19.54 30.33 -1.82
N ARG A 340 -19.97 30.25 -3.09
CA ARG A 340 -21.31 30.67 -3.54
C ARG A 340 -22.04 29.60 -4.35
N ARG A 341 -21.38 28.45 -4.55
CA ARG A 341 -21.81 27.33 -5.40
C ARG A 341 -21.42 26.02 -4.73
N PHE A 342 -22.43 25.26 -4.31
CA PHE A 342 -22.25 24.07 -3.49
C PHE A 342 -22.84 22.86 -4.20
N ARG A 343 -22.16 21.73 -4.12
CA ARG A 343 -22.70 20.44 -4.54
C ARG A 343 -23.78 19.98 -3.57
N PRO A 344 -24.74 19.14 -4.02
CA PRO A 344 -25.82 18.64 -3.17
C PRO A 344 -25.38 17.54 -2.19
N ASP A 345 -24.12 17.09 -2.22
CA ASP A 345 -23.64 16.02 -1.35
C ASP A 345 -23.84 16.37 0.14
N PRO A 346 -24.36 15.43 0.96
CA PRO A 346 -24.49 15.66 2.39
C PRO A 346 -23.12 15.83 3.05
N VAL A 347 -23.04 16.72 4.03
CA VAL A 347 -21.84 16.85 4.88
C VAL A 347 -21.96 15.85 6.04
N PRO A 348 -21.00 14.91 6.20
CA PRO A 348 -21.00 13.94 7.29
C PRO A 348 -20.99 14.56 8.71
N ASP A 349 -21.50 13.82 9.69
CA ASP A 349 -21.57 14.28 11.10
C ASP A 349 -20.18 14.43 11.73
N ASP A 350 -19.29 13.46 11.49
CA ASP A 350 -17.91 13.45 11.98
C ASP A 350 -17.13 14.68 11.49
N VAL A 351 -17.28 15.05 10.22
CA VAL A 351 -16.72 16.27 9.63
C VAL A 351 -17.18 17.54 10.37
N LEU A 352 -18.48 17.68 10.62
CA LEU A 352 -19.02 18.82 11.35
C LEU A 352 -18.56 18.84 12.81
N VAL A 353 -18.58 17.70 13.49
CA VAL A 353 -18.16 17.57 14.89
C VAL A 353 -16.69 17.94 15.04
N GLU A 354 -15.81 17.44 14.19
CA GLU A 354 -14.40 17.77 14.19
C GLU A 354 -14.17 19.27 13.91
N ALA A 355 -14.90 19.84 12.95
CA ALA A 355 -14.80 21.27 12.64
C ALA A 355 -15.26 22.15 13.82
N PHE A 356 -16.32 21.76 14.54
CA PHE A 356 -16.76 22.45 15.76
C PHE A 356 -15.80 22.26 16.94
N ASP A 357 -15.18 21.07 17.07
CA ASP A 357 -14.18 20.79 18.09
C ASP A 357 -12.97 21.73 17.96
N ALA A 358 -12.50 21.96 16.73
CA ALA A 358 -11.48 22.96 16.45
C ALA A 358 -12.00 24.39 16.64
N ALA A 359 -13.22 24.69 16.18
CA ALA A 359 -13.80 26.02 16.27
C ALA A 359 -13.86 26.56 17.71
N ARG A 360 -14.25 25.72 18.68
CA ARG A 360 -14.51 26.12 20.08
C ARG A 360 -13.31 26.77 20.80
N PHE A 361 -12.11 26.61 20.27
CA PHE A 361 -10.90 27.28 20.76
C PHE A 361 -10.77 28.75 20.32
N GLY A 362 -11.77 29.30 19.62
CA GLY A 362 -11.85 30.74 19.36
C GLY A 362 -11.94 31.53 20.68
N PRO A 363 -11.14 32.61 20.86
CA PRO A 363 -11.13 33.38 22.09
C PRO A 363 -12.49 34.05 22.36
N GLN A 364 -12.92 34.03 23.62
CA GLN A 364 -14.16 34.64 24.09
C GLN A 364 -13.90 35.38 25.40
N GLY A 365 -14.42 36.61 25.52
CA GLY A 365 -14.10 37.53 26.62
C GLY A 365 -14.38 36.91 28.00
N GLY A 366 -13.38 36.90 28.89
CA GLY A 366 -13.48 36.29 30.22
C GLY A 366 -13.77 34.78 30.19
N ASN A 367 -13.56 34.10 29.06
CA ASN A 367 -13.90 32.71 28.81
C ASN A 367 -15.38 32.37 29.11
N ARG A 368 -16.30 33.33 28.92
CA ARG A 368 -17.74 33.15 29.20
C ARG A 368 -18.47 32.23 28.21
N GLN A 369 -17.85 32.00 27.05
CA GLN A 369 -18.34 31.10 25.99
C GLN A 369 -19.83 31.33 25.57
N PRO A 370 -20.26 32.57 25.25
CA PRO A 370 -21.66 32.91 24.97
C PRO A 370 -22.22 32.36 23.65
N VAL A 371 -21.37 31.86 22.75
CA VAL A 371 -21.79 31.47 21.39
C VAL A 371 -22.47 30.09 21.37
N ARG A 372 -23.55 29.97 20.60
CA ARG A 372 -24.25 28.71 20.28
C ARG A 372 -24.42 28.59 18.77
N PHE A 373 -24.50 27.36 18.28
CA PHE A 373 -24.71 27.07 16.86
C PHE A 373 -25.95 26.21 16.68
N VAL A 374 -26.80 26.55 15.72
CA VAL A 374 -27.92 25.71 15.28
C VAL A 374 -27.61 25.20 13.88
N VAL A 375 -27.39 23.88 13.76
CA VAL A 375 -27.12 23.21 12.49
C VAL A 375 -28.45 22.79 11.85
N VAL A 376 -28.80 23.40 10.74
CA VAL A 376 -30.08 23.22 10.02
C VAL A 376 -29.85 22.39 8.77
N ARG A 377 -30.29 21.13 8.80
CA ARG A 377 -30.26 20.18 7.65
C ARG A 377 -31.63 19.87 7.08
N ASP A 378 -32.66 20.08 7.90
CA ASP A 378 -34.05 19.90 7.53
C ASP A 378 -34.40 20.72 6.27
N PRO A 379 -34.87 20.08 5.17
CA PRO A 379 -35.11 20.78 3.91
C PRO A 379 -36.14 21.91 4.02
N GLU A 380 -37.20 21.72 4.83
CA GLU A 380 -38.25 22.72 4.99
C GLU A 380 -37.73 23.96 5.72
N ARG A 381 -37.00 23.76 6.82
CA ARG A 381 -36.35 24.86 7.54
C ARG A 381 -35.30 25.57 6.69
N ARG A 382 -34.50 24.84 5.91
CA ARG A 382 -33.53 25.46 4.98
C ARG A 382 -34.23 26.30 3.92
N ALA A 383 -35.34 25.80 3.34
CA ALA A 383 -36.13 26.54 2.37
C ALA A 383 -36.76 27.80 2.97
N ALA A 384 -37.27 27.73 4.21
CA ALA A 384 -37.82 28.87 4.93
C ALA A 384 -36.76 29.95 5.22
N LEU A 385 -35.59 29.57 5.73
CA LEU A 385 -34.45 30.49 5.94
C LEU A 385 -34.02 31.14 4.62
N ALA A 386 -33.95 30.37 3.53
CA ALA A 386 -33.62 30.90 2.21
C ALA A 386 -34.69 31.87 1.67
N GLY A 387 -35.97 31.68 2.02
CA GLY A 387 -37.06 32.61 1.70
C GLY A 387 -36.87 33.98 2.37
N LEU A 388 -36.60 33.97 3.68
CA LEU A 388 -36.29 35.20 4.44
C LEU A 388 -35.05 35.91 3.87
N TYR A 389 -33.99 35.15 3.61
CA TYR A 389 -32.75 35.68 3.03
C TYR A 389 -32.99 36.35 1.67
N ARG A 390 -33.79 35.72 0.80
CA ARG A 390 -34.14 36.27 -0.53
C ARG A 390 -34.90 37.59 -0.42
N ALA A 391 -35.88 37.69 0.46
CA ALA A 391 -36.62 38.93 0.68
C ALA A 391 -35.69 40.06 1.13
N ARG A 392 -34.78 39.77 2.06
CA ARG A 392 -33.81 40.75 2.54
C ARG A 392 -32.77 41.13 1.49
N TRP A 393 -32.34 40.19 0.66
CA TRP A 393 -31.43 40.44 -0.46
C TRP A 393 -32.01 41.41 -1.47
N GLN A 394 -33.30 41.29 -1.81
CA GLN A 394 -33.95 42.21 -2.76
C GLN A 394 -33.91 43.66 -2.27
N LEU A 395 -34.20 43.90 -0.99
CA LEU A 395 -34.09 45.22 -0.38
C LEU A 395 -32.66 45.75 -0.39
N TYR A 396 -31.70 44.91 -0.03
CA TYR A 396 -30.28 45.27 -0.03
C TYR A 396 -29.75 45.58 -1.44
N LEU A 397 -30.14 44.79 -2.44
CA LEU A 397 -29.75 44.97 -3.83
C LEU A 397 -30.32 46.28 -4.41
N ALA A 398 -31.56 46.64 -4.07
CA ALA A 398 -32.14 47.92 -4.44
C ALA A 398 -31.29 49.09 -3.88
N ALA A 399 -30.97 49.04 -2.59
CA ALA A 399 -30.13 50.06 -1.94
C ALA A 399 -28.70 50.15 -2.51
N LEU A 400 -28.11 49.02 -2.93
CA LEU A 400 -26.80 49.03 -3.62
C LEU A 400 -26.89 49.73 -4.98
N ARG A 401 -27.94 49.43 -5.75
CA ARG A 401 -28.14 50.02 -7.09
C ARG A 401 -28.36 51.53 -7.02
N GLU A 402 -29.09 52.01 -6.02
CA GLU A 402 -29.25 53.46 -5.76
C GLU A 402 -27.90 54.16 -5.52
N ARG A 403 -26.92 53.43 -4.96
CA ARG A 403 -25.55 53.92 -4.72
C ARG A 403 -24.59 53.68 -5.89
N GLY A 404 -25.08 53.15 -7.01
CA GLY A 404 -24.25 52.80 -8.17
C GLY A 404 -23.27 51.64 -7.93
N LEU A 405 -23.51 50.81 -6.93
CA LEU A 405 -22.65 49.67 -6.57
C LEU A 405 -23.24 48.36 -7.11
N THR A 406 -22.36 47.41 -7.47
CA THR A 406 -22.75 46.07 -7.89
C THR A 406 -22.34 45.02 -6.84
N PRO A 407 -23.14 43.95 -6.66
CA PRO A 407 -22.79 42.88 -5.76
C PRO A 407 -21.62 42.05 -6.33
N PRO A 408 -20.88 41.31 -5.49
CA PRO A 408 -19.86 40.38 -5.95
C PRO A 408 -20.42 39.33 -6.92
N PRO A 409 -19.59 38.76 -7.81
CA PRO A 409 -19.99 37.68 -8.71
C PRO A 409 -20.68 36.51 -8.00
N ASP A 410 -21.57 35.82 -8.70
CA ASP A 410 -22.35 34.66 -8.23
C ASP A 410 -23.24 34.90 -6.99
N THR A 411 -23.37 36.14 -6.51
CA THR A 411 -24.17 36.41 -5.31
C THR A 411 -25.67 36.16 -5.56
N ASP A 412 -26.20 36.54 -6.73
CA ASP A 412 -27.59 36.25 -7.08
C ASP A 412 -27.85 34.74 -7.19
N HIS A 413 -26.90 33.98 -7.74
CA HIS A 413 -26.98 32.52 -7.78
C HIS A 413 -27.04 31.94 -6.36
N PHE A 414 -26.12 32.34 -5.49
CA PHE A 414 -26.09 31.89 -4.09
C PHE A 414 -27.40 32.18 -3.37
N VAL A 415 -27.96 33.37 -3.55
CA VAL A 415 -29.23 33.77 -2.94
C VAL A 415 -30.39 32.89 -3.41
N GLN A 416 -30.44 32.57 -4.71
CA GLN A 416 -31.51 31.75 -5.28
C GLN A 416 -31.45 30.29 -4.83
N HIS A 417 -30.24 29.74 -4.67
CA HIS A 417 -30.00 28.33 -4.35
C HIS A 417 -29.62 28.10 -2.88
N LEU A 418 -29.77 29.11 -2.00
CA LEU A 418 -29.35 29.00 -0.60
C LEU A 418 -30.04 27.84 0.14
N GLY A 419 -31.31 27.57 -0.18
CA GLY A 419 -32.08 26.47 0.43
C GLY A 419 -31.62 25.08 0.00
N GLU A 420 -30.86 24.98 -1.10
CA GLU A 420 -30.34 23.73 -1.64
C GLU A 420 -29.02 23.33 -0.98
N VAL A 421 -28.29 24.29 -0.39
CA VAL A 421 -27.02 24.04 0.31
C VAL A 421 -27.23 23.04 1.45
N PRO A 422 -26.47 21.92 1.51
CA PRO A 422 -26.77 20.78 2.37
C PRO A 422 -26.86 21.11 3.87
N VAL A 423 -26.11 22.12 4.33
CA VAL A 423 -26.12 22.58 5.73
C VAL A 423 -26.19 24.11 5.78
N LEU A 424 -27.14 24.63 6.57
CA LEU A 424 -27.13 26.02 7.03
C LEU A 424 -26.84 26.05 8.53
N ILE A 425 -25.98 26.96 8.98
CA ILE A 425 -25.64 27.13 10.40
C ILE A 425 -26.07 28.52 10.84
N VAL A 426 -26.88 28.62 11.89
CA VAL A 426 -27.23 29.88 12.54
C VAL A 426 -26.38 30.06 13.78
N VAL A 427 -25.62 31.16 13.82
CA VAL A 427 -24.77 31.53 14.94
C VAL A 427 -25.58 32.39 15.89
N CYS A 428 -25.76 31.90 17.11
CA CYS A 428 -26.52 32.55 18.17
C CYS A 428 -25.59 32.97 19.30
N VAL A 429 -25.97 34.00 20.05
CA VAL A 429 -25.17 34.52 21.15
C VAL A 429 -26.05 34.86 22.34
N GLU A 430 -25.64 34.41 23.51
CA GLU A 430 -26.26 34.78 24.78
C GLU A 430 -25.91 36.22 25.15
N LEU A 431 -26.88 37.13 25.12
CA LEU A 431 -26.66 38.55 25.37
C LEU A 431 -26.09 38.82 26.76
N ALA A 432 -26.58 38.12 27.78
CA ALA A 432 -26.16 38.31 29.17
C ALA A 432 -24.69 37.93 29.42
N ALA A 433 -24.13 37.05 28.59
CA ALA A 433 -22.75 36.61 28.69
C ALA A 433 -21.80 37.41 27.79
N LEU A 434 -22.32 38.33 26.96
CA LEU A 434 -21.54 39.34 26.27
C LEU A 434 -21.26 40.53 27.20
N HIS A 435 -20.03 41.04 27.15
CA HIS A 435 -19.63 42.24 27.89
C HIS A 435 -18.92 43.24 26.97
N PRO A 436 -19.65 43.86 26.03
CA PRO A 436 -19.09 44.91 25.19
C PRO A 436 -18.74 46.13 26.05
N THR A 437 -17.54 46.68 25.87
CA THR A 437 -17.02 47.81 26.65
C THR A 437 -17.21 49.16 25.95
N ASP A 438 -17.89 49.19 24.80
CA ASP A 438 -18.04 50.38 23.97
C ASP A 438 -19.51 50.85 23.82
N THR A 439 -20.41 50.31 24.65
CA THR A 439 -21.85 50.62 24.61
C THR A 439 -22.17 52.09 24.86
N ASP A 440 -21.34 52.77 25.66
CA ASP A 440 -21.60 54.14 26.11
C ASP A 440 -21.05 55.20 25.14
N LEU A 441 -20.41 54.79 24.04
CA LEU A 441 -19.75 55.71 23.10
C LEU A 441 -20.68 56.36 22.07
N GLY A 442 -22.00 56.16 22.17
CA GLY A 442 -22.98 56.79 21.28
C GLY A 442 -22.88 56.38 19.80
N ARG A 443 -22.21 55.26 19.52
CA ARG A 443 -22.03 54.67 18.18
C ARG A 443 -22.38 53.19 18.20
N LEU A 444 -22.45 52.55 17.03
CA LEU A 444 -22.58 51.10 16.94
C LEU A 444 -21.46 50.41 17.72
N SER A 445 -21.82 49.43 18.56
CA SER A 445 -20.85 48.59 19.27
C SER A 445 -20.08 47.74 18.27
N ILE A 446 -18.75 47.87 18.28
CA ILE A 446 -17.84 47.11 17.41
C ILE A 446 -17.23 45.95 18.19
N VAL A 447 -16.96 46.13 19.50
CA VAL A 447 -16.26 45.13 20.30
C VAL A 447 -17.14 43.94 20.70
N GLY A 448 -18.47 44.07 20.64
CA GLY A 448 -19.39 42.96 20.93
C GLY A 448 -19.18 41.73 20.05
N GLY A 449 -18.77 41.92 18.79
CA GLY A 449 -18.47 40.83 17.86
C GLY A 449 -17.16 40.09 18.16
N ALA A 450 -16.29 40.62 19.03
CA ALA A 450 -14.97 40.06 19.29
C ALA A 450 -15.01 38.68 19.96
N SER A 451 -16.11 38.33 20.64
CA SER A 451 -16.33 36.99 21.20
C SER A 451 -17.06 36.04 20.25
N VAL A 452 -17.45 36.50 19.06
CA VAL A 452 -18.29 35.74 18.11
C VAL A 452 -17.51 35.37 16.86
N TYR A 453 -16.90 36.36 16.20
CA TYR A 453 -16.28 36.11 14.90
C TYR A 453 -14.99 35.28 14.94
N PRO A 454 -14.17 35.24 16.01
CA PRO A 454 -13.01 34.33 16.05
C PRO A 454 -13.40 32.85 16.01
N ILE A 455 -14.40 32.44 16.79
CA ILE A 455 -14.90 31.05 16.77
C ILE A 455 -15.54 30.70 15.42
N VAL A 456 -16.28 31.65 14.82
CA VAL A 456 -16.84 31.48 13.47
C VAL A 456 -15.73 31.37 12.40
N GLN A 457 -14.68 32.17 12.51
CA GLN A 457 -13.53 32.10 11.59
C GLN A 457 -12.78 30.78 11.73
N ASN A 458 -12.57 30.30 12.97
CA ASN A 458 -11.97 28.98 13.19
C ASN A 458 -12.81 27.87 12.58
N LEU A 459 -14.15 27.96 12.68
CA LEU A 459 -15.05 27.00 12.00
C LEU A 459 -14.84 27.01 10.49
N CYS A 460 -14.77 28.19 9.85
CA CYS A 460 -14.50 28.29 8.42
C CYS A 460 -13.15 27.67 8.02
N LEU A 461 -12.10 27.88 8.82
CA LEU A 461 -10.76 27.33 8.58
C LEU A 461 -10.70 25.81 8.80
N ALA A 462 -11.38 25.30 9.84
CA ALA A 462 -11.45 23.87 10.12
C ALA A 462 -12.20 23.12 9.01
N LEU A 463 -13.34 23.66 8.56
CA LEU A 463 -14.07 23.14 7.40
C LEU A 463 -13.19 23.14 6.14
N ARG A 464 -12.43 24.22 5.90
CA ARG A 464 -11.49 24.31 4.77
C ARG A 464 -10.45 23.19 4.81
N GLY A 465 -9.88 22.92 5.99
CA GLY A 465 -8.88 21.86 6.22
C GLY A 465 -9.38 20.48 5.83
N GLN A 466 -10.70 20.25 5.97
CA GLN A 466 -11.38 19.00 5.62
C GLN A 466 -11.99 19.01 4.19
N GLY A 467 -11.67 20.02 3.37
CA GLY A 467 -12.18 20.14 2.00
C GLY A 467 -13.64 20.60 1.90
N VAL A 468 -14.24 21.07 2.99
CA VAL A 468 -15.59 21.61 3.03
C VAL A 468 -15.56 23.13 2.89
N ALA A 469 -16.42 23.68 2.03
CA ALA A 469 -16.51 25.10 1.80
C ALA A 469 -17.55 25.76 2.71
N SER A 470 -17.36 27.05 2.97
CA SER A 470 -18.27 27.85 3.79
C SER A 470 -18.53 29.23 3.19
N ALA A 471 -19.68 29.81 3.54
CA ALA A 471 -20.04 31.18 3.21
C ALA A 471 -20.66 31.88 4.41
N LEU A 472 -19.88 32.73 5.08
CA LEU A 472 -20.35 33.57 6.17
C LEU A 472 -21.14 34.78 5.63
N THR A 473 -22.33 35.01 6.18
CA THR A 473 -23.20 36.15 5.86
C THR A 473 -23.96 36.62 7.11
N THR A 474 -24.26 37.91 7.18
CA THR A 474 -25.01 38.53 8.29
C THR A 474 -26.36 39.10 7.84
N LEU A 475 -26.71 38.95 6.56
CA LEU A 475 -27.89 39.61 6.00
C LEU A 475 -29.19 39.19 6.71
N LEU A 476 -29.30 37.91 7.06
CA LEU A 476 -30.48 37.33 7.69
C LEU A 476 -30.65 37.71 9.17
N VAL A 477 -29.63 38.33 9.80
CA VAL A 477 -29.75 38.89 11.16
C VAL A 477 -30.82 39.98 11.23
N ALA A 478 -31.10 40.65 10.11
CA ALA A 478 -32.17 41.66 10.05
C ALA A 478 -33.59 41.07 10.25
N ASP A 479 -33.75 39.76 10.08
CA ASP A 479 -35.00 39.03 10.27
C ASP A 479 -34.93 38.12 11.51
N GLU A 480 -34.10 38.49 12.50
CA GLU A 480 -33.87 37.73 13.73
C GLU A 480 -35.14 37.21 14.41
N PRO A 481 -36.23 37.99 14.60
CA PRO A 481 -37.44 37.47 15.25
C PRO A 481 -38.04 36.26 14.52
N ALA A 482 -38.08 36.30 13.18
CA ALA A 482 -38.60 35.20 12.37
C ALA A 482 -37.68 33.98 12.39
N VAL A 483 -36.36 34.20 12.40
CA VAL A 483 -35.36 33.12 12.53
C VAL A 483 -35.45 32.47 13.92
N ALA A 484 -35.61 33.26 14.98
CA ALA A 484 -35.73 32.80 16.34
C ALA A 484 -36.99 31.94 16.54
N GLU A 485 -38.13 32.36 15.97
CA GLU A 485 -39.36 31.57 15.97
C GLU A 485 -39.18 30.26 15.19
N LEU A 486 -38.65 30.32 13.96
CA LEU A 486 -38.47 29.17 13.08
C LEU A 486 -37.57 28.07 13.68
N LEU A 487 -36.53 28.49 14.40
CA LEU A 487 -35.53 27.58 14.98
C LEU A 487 -35.69 27.35 16.48
N ALA A 488 -36.77 27.87 17.07
CA ALA A 488 -37.04 27.79 18.51
C ALA A 488 -35.87 28.28 19.38
N ILE A 489 -35.26 29.41 19.00
CA ILE A 489 -34.17 30.03 19.75
C ILE A 489 -34.75 30.60 21.06
N PRO A 490 -34.21 30.24 22.24
CA PRO A 490 -34.75 30.68 23.51
C PRO A 490 -34.56 32.19 23.74
N PRO A 491 -35.41 32.82 24.57
CA PRO A 491 -35.22 34.21 24.98
C PRO A 491 -33.83 34.46 25.59
N GLY A 492 -33.25 35.63 25.33
CA GLY A 492 -31.91 35.99 25.78
C GLY A 492 -30.78 35.59 24.83
N TYR A 493 -31.09 34.80 23.80
CA TYR A 493 -30.20 34.52 22.68
C TYR A 493 -30.61 35.32 21.44
N VAL A 494 -29.62 35.89 20.76
CA VAL A 494 -29.80 36.66 19.51
C VAL A 494 -28.97 36.05 18.39
N THR A 495 -29.34 36.32 17.14
CA THR A 495 -28.60 35.86 15.97
C THR A 495 -27.46 36.82 15.66
N ALA A 496 -26.28 36.28 15.33
CA ALA A 496 -25.10 37.08 15.01
C ALA A 496 -24.61 36.87 13.58
N ALA A 497 -24.75 35.66 13.04
CA ALA A 497 -24.35 35.35 11.67
C ALA A 497 -24.99 34.06 11.17
N HIS A 498 -24.86 33.82 9.87
CA HIS A 498 -25.31 32.61 9.19
C HIS A 498 -24.19 32.07 8.31
N LEU A 499 -24.06 30.75 8.23
CA LEU A 499 -23.12 30.09 7.33
C LEU A 499 -23.86 29.11 6.43
N ALA A 500 -23.57 29.17 5.13
CA ALA A 500 -23.84 28.08 4.20
C ALA A 500 -22.63 27.15 4.16
N VAL A 501 -22.82 25.84 4.32
CA VAL A 501 -21.74 24.85 4.44
C VAL A 501 -22.01 23.65 3.53
N GLY A 502 -21.02 23.26 2.75
CA GLY A 502 -21.11 22.13 1.81
C GLY A 502 -19.85 21.96 0.97
N TYR A 503 -19.78 20.90 0.17
CA TYR A 503 -18.68 20.73 -0.78
C TYR A 503 -18.82 21.71 -1.95
N PRO A 504 -17.74 22.38 -2.37
CA PRO A 504 -17.84 23.37 -3.45
C PRO A 504 -17.99 22.67 -4.82
N GLU A 505 -18.73 23.30 -5.75
CA GLU A 505 -18.81 22.82 -7.14
C GLU A 505 -17.49 23.01 -7.90
N ALA A 506 -16.75 24.06 -7.55
CA ALA A 506 -15.47 24.42 -8.13
C ALA A 506 -14.33 24.23 -7.12
N ASP A 507 -13.10 24.13 -7.61
CA ASP A 507 -11.91 24.09 -6.76
C ASP A 507 -11.83 25.32 -5.84
N PHE A 508 -11.23 25.15 -4.66
CA PHE A 508 -10.94 26.24 -3.74
C PHE A 508 -10.04 27.30 -4.41
N PRO A 509 -10.17 28.58 -4.02
CA PRO A 509 -9.34 29.63 -4.59
C PRO A 509 -7.88 29.39 -4.21
N ARG A 510 -6.99 29.42 -5.20
CA ARG A 510 -5.55 29.21 -4.98
C ARG A 510 -4.87 30.41 -4.30
N ARG A 511 -5.46 31.60 -4.43
CA ARG A 511 -4.98 32.85 -3.82
C ARG A 511 -6.12 33.83 -3.69
N LEU A 512 -6.32 34.38 -2.50
CA LEU A 512 -7.24 35.50 -2.28
C LEU A 512 -6.56 36.84 -2.57
N SER A 513 -7.28 37.77 -3.19
CA SER A 513 -6.82 39.16 -3.33
C SER A 513 -6.94 39.88 -1.99
N ARG A 514 -5.86 40.51 -1.55
CA ARG A 514 -5.77 41.29 -0.29
C ARG A 514 -4.92 42.53 -0.54
N ARG A 515 -5.21 43.61 0.17
CA ARG A 515 -4.38 44.82 0.16
C ARG A 515 -2.97 44.49 0.72
N PRO A 516 -1.92 45.19 0.27
CA PRO A 516 -0.59 45.12 0.87
C PRO A 516 -0.62 45.36 2.39
N VAL A 517 0.33 44.78 3.11
CA VAL A 517 0.45 44.95 4.57
C VAL A 517 0.65 46.42 4.96
N ALA A 518 1.47 47.16 4.20
CA ALA A 518 1.76 48.58 4.42
C ALA A 518 0.51 49.49 4.31
N GLU A 519 -0.55 49.06 3.62
CA GLU A 519 -1.81 49.82 3.57
C GLU A 519 -2.69 49.62 4.82
N LEU A 520 -2.38 48.63 5.66
CA LEU A 520 -3.23 48.19 6.77
C LEU A 520 -2.54 48.28 8.14
N VAL A 521 -1.21 48.15 8.17
CA VAL A 521 -0.41 48.07 9.40
C VAL A 521 0.47 49.29 9.51
N PHE A 522 0.33 50.02 10.61
CA PHE A 522 1.12 51.21 10.91
C PHE A 522 1.93 50.98 12.20
N GLU A 523 3.16 51.49 12.24
CA GLU A 523 4.05 51.45 13.39
C GLU A 523 3.84 52.71 14.24
N ASP A 524 3.60 52.50 15.55
CA ASP A 524 3.33 53.49 16.61
C ASP A 524 2.11 54.41 16.41
N THR A 525 1.93 55.02 15.23
CA THR A 525 0.88 56.00 14.93
C THR A 525 0.21 55.74 13.59
N PHE A 526 -1.07 56.11 13.48
CA PHE A 526 -1.83 55.94 12.24
C PHE A 526 -1.21 56.77 11.11
N GLY A 527 -0.95 56.13 9.97
CA GLY A 527 -0.33 56.79 8.81
C GLY A 527 1.18 56.60 8.68
N HIS A 528 1.85 55.87 9.59
CA HIS A 528 3.26 55.48 9.46
C HIS A 528 3.40 53.98 9.12
N PRO A 529 3.49 53.56 7.84
CA PRO A 529 3.40 52.16 7.45
C PRO A 529 4.50 51.26 8.03
N MET A 530 4.13 50.07 8.49
CA MET A 530 5.09 49.07 8.96
C MET A 530 5.68 48.29 7.77
N GLY A 531 7.00 48.27 7.63
CA GLY A 531 7.72 47.50 6.60
C GLY A 531 8.20 48.29 5.38
N ASP A 532 7.99 49.61 5.34
CA ASP A 532 8.71 50.51 4.44
C ASP A 532 10.07 50.84 5.07
N SER A 533 11.05 49.95 4.93
CA SER A 533 12.46 50.32 5.15
C SER A 533 12.95 51.17 3.97
N GLN A 534 13.57 52.31 4.25
CA GLN A 534 14.43 53.02 3.29
C GLN A 534 15.50 52.11 2.72
#